data_AF-A0AAJ0I9I1-F1
#
_entry.id   AF-A0AAJ0I9I1-F1
#
_cell.length_a   1.000
_cell.length_b   1.000
_cell.length_c   1.000
_cell.angle_alpha   90.00
_cell.angle_beta   90.00
_cell.angle_gamma   90.00
#
_symmetry.space_group_name_H-M   'P 1'
#
loop_
_entity.id
_entity.type
_entity.pdbx_description
1 polymer ?
#
loop_
_entity_poly.entity_id
_entity_poly.type
_entity_poly.pdbx_seq_one_letter_code
_entity_poly.pdbx_strand_id
1 'polypeptide(L)'
;MANNHTQTPKDASFQEEERLEDALDYLNELHVQASQRHTGYRPLRGSYSNSPSLGQQLQRLRSAIPRMFHPMAVKSSTPQNTFAAFSDAVQDTGKEIRQFKDTMLSSESEKVFNMANESRRANPMGIKPWRARDDPEWTTRKRRKLDNGLKQS
;
A
#
# COMPACT_ATOMS: atom_id res chain seq x y z
N MET A 1 9.16 -16.08 -68.30
CA MET A 1 9.92 -14.97 -67.69
C MET A 1 9.32 -14.75 -66.31
N ALA A 2 10.04 -15.13 -65.25
CA ALA A 2 9.57 -15.02 -63.86
C ALA A 2 10.31 -13.86 -63.19
N ASN A 3 9.55 -12.87 -62.70
CA ASN A 3 10.07 -11.70 -62.00
C ASN A 3 10.47 -12.10 -60.57
N ASN A 4 11.77 -12.06 -60.27
CA ASN A 4 12.27 -12.09 -58.91
C ASN A 4 12.37 -10.64 -58.41
N HIS A 5 11.49 -10.26 -57.50
CA HIS A 5 11.55 -8.97 -56.82
C HIS A 5 12.62 -9.03 -55.74
N THR A 6 13.74 -8.35 -55.98
CA THR A 6 14.87 -8.23 -55.06
C THR A 6 14.46 -7.31 -53.89
N GLN A 7 14.18 -7.88 -52.71
CA GLN A 7 14.09 -7.09 -51.48
C GLN A 7 15.46 -6.51 -51.15
N THR A 8 15.50 -5.20 -50.94
CA THR A 8 16.75 -4.47 -50.72
C THR A 8 17.21 -4.59 -49.26
N PRO A 9 18.51 -4.49 -48.97
CA PRO A 9 19.04 -4.64 -47.61
C PRO A 9 18.55 -3.59 -46.59
N LYS A 10 17.91 -2.50 -47.05
CA LYS A 10 17.25 -1.51 -46.18
C LYS A 10 15.95 -2.04 -45.56
N ASP A 11 15.23 -2.89 -46.26
CA ASP A 11 13.93 -3.42 -45.80
C ASP A 11 14.12 -4.39 -44.63
N ALA A 12 15.23 -5.15 -44.64
CA ALA A 12 15.61 -6.05 -43.55
C ALA A 12 16.04 -5.28 -42.29
N SER A 13 16.75 -4.17 -42.45
CA SER A 13 17.15 -3.29 -41.34
C SER A 13 15.94 -2.65 -40.66
N PHE A 14 14.93 -2.25 -41.45
CA PHE A 14 13.71 -1.65 -40.93
C PHE A 14 12.85 -2.68 -40.18
N GLN A 15 12.76 -3.90 -40.71
CA GLN A 15 12.10 -5.03 -40.03
C GLN A 15 12.83 -5.43 -38.74
N GLU A 16 14.15 -5.34 -38.71
CA GLU A 16 14.92 -5.61 -37.50
C GLU A 16 14.74 -4.52 -36.44
N GLU A 17 14.64 -3.26 -36.86
CA GLU A 17 14.32 -2.13 -35.98
C GLU A 17 12.91 -2.26 -35.37
N GLU A 18 11.90 -2.58 -36.19
CA GLU A 18 10.53 -2.83 -35.72
C GLU A 18 10.48 -4.02 -34.73
N ARG A 19 11.20 -5.11 -35.02
CA ARG A 19 11.30 -6.25 -34.10
C ARG A 19 12.00 -5.90 -32.77
N LEU A 20 12.96 -4.99 -32.81
CA LEU A 20 13.65 -4.52 -31.62
C LEU A 20 12.76 -3.60 -30.78
N GLU A 21 11.94 -2.76 -31.42
CA GLU A 21 10.93 -1.95 -30.74
C GLU A 21 9.89 -2.83 -30.05
N ASP A 22 9.34 -3.84 -30.74
CA ASP A 22 8.40 -4.80 -30.15
C ASP A 22 9.02 -5.57 -28.98
N ALA A 23 10.29 -5.96 -29.09
CA ALA A 23 11.00 -6.65 -28.01
C ALA A 23 11.24 -5.74 -26.80
N LEU A 24 11.49 -4.44 -27.03
CA LEU A 24 11.65 -3.45 -25.97
C LEU A 24 10.31 -3.14 -25.29
N ASP A 25 9.22 -3.06 -26.05
CA ASP A 25 7.87 -2.89 -25.50
C ASP A 25 7.45 -4.09 -24.68
N TYR A 26 7.72 -5.30 -25.17
CA TYR A 26 7.51 -6.53 -24.41
C TYR A 26 8.33 -6.58 -23.13
N LEU A 27 9.62 -6.19 -23.18
CA LEU A 27 10.47 -6.12 -22.00
C LEU A 27 9.99 -5.07 -21.00
N ASN A 28 9.49 -3.94 -21.48
CA ASN A 28 8.91 -2.89 -20.64
C ASN A 28 7.62 -3.35 -19.98
N GLU A 29 6.73 -4.04 -20.71
CA GLU A 29 5.52 -4.64 -20.15
C GLU A 29 5.86 -5.69 -19.09
N LEU A 30 6.86 -6.52 -19.35
CA LEU A 30 7.35 -7.53 -18.42
C LEU A 30 8.01 -6.90 -17.19
N HIS A 31 8.72 -5.78 -17.36
CA HIS A 31 9.29 -5.00 -16.27
C HIS A 31 8.19 -4.30 -15.43
N VAL A 32 7.12 -3.82 -16.06
CA VAL A 32 5.96 -3.25 -15.37
C VAL A 32 5.22 -4.32 -14.56
N GLN A 33 5.00 -5.51 -15.14
CA GLN A 33 4.41 -6.64 -14.43
C GLN A 33 5.32 -7.16 -13.31
N ALA A 34 6.63 -7.25 -13.55
CA ALA A 34 7.61 -7.64 -12.54
C ALA A 34 7.72 -6.59 -11.43
N SER A 35 7.66 -5.31 -11.75
CA SER A 35 7.64 -4.21 -10.76
C SER A 35 6.37 -4.25 -9.91
N GLN A 36 5.20 -4.55 -10.50
CA GLN A 36 3.97 -4.80 -9.74
C GLN A 36 4.08 -6.02 -8.81
N ARG A 37 4.93 -7.01 -9.15
CA ARG A 37 5.22 -8.18 -8.30
C ARG A 37 6.31 -7.92 -7.27
N HIS A 38 7.27 -7.04 -7.55
CA HIS A 38 8.44 -6.73 -6.70
C HIS A 38 8.27 -5.52 -5.79
N THR A 39 7.21 -4.71 -5.95
CA THR A 39 6.74 -3.89 -4.83
C THR A 39 6.21 -4.85 -3.77
N GLY A 40 7.06 -5.22 -2.79
CA GLY A 40 6.69 -6.03 -1.62
C GLY A 40 5.56 -5.42 -0.77
N TYR A 41 5.02 -4.28 -1.17
CA TYR A 41 3.68 -3.84 -0.83
C TYR A 41 2.69 -4.37 -1.86
N ARG A 42 2.23 -5.60 -1.67
CA ARG A 42 0.88 -5.97 -2.11
C ARG A 42 -0.05 -5.32 -1.07
N PRO A 43 -0.72 -4.18 -1.33
CA PRO A 43 -1.92 -3.93 -0.55
C PRO A 43 -2.81 -5.11 -0.86
N LEU A 44 -3.21 -5.85 0.17
CA LEU A 44 -4.37 -6.71 0.07
C LEU A 44 -5.50 -5.77 -0.37
N ARG A 45 -5.73 -5.66 -1.68
CA ARG A 45 -6.89 -4.99 -2.28
C ARG A 45 -8.08 -5.93 -2.08
N GLY A 46 -8.28 -6.35 -0.84
CA GLY A 46 -9.55 -6.83 -0.36
C GLY A 46 -10.47 -5.62 -0.34
N SER A 47 -11.66 -5.83 -0.87
CA SER A 47 -12.85 -5.00 -0.69
C SER A 47 -12.70 -4.01 0.47
N TYR A 48 -12.91 -2.72 0.21
CA TYR A 48 -13.14 -1.73 1.26
C TYR A 48 -14.41 -2.16 2.00
N SER A 49 -14.28 -3.10 2.93
CA SER A 49 -15.31 -3.34 3.90
C SER A 49 -15.47 -2.03 4.65
N ASN A 50 -16.70 -1.56 4.79
CA ASN A 50 -17.01 -0.35 5.56
C ASN A 50 -16.64 -0.49 7.06
N SER A 51 -16.08 -1.65 7.46
CA SER A 51 -15.56 -1.94 8.79
C SER A 51 -14.12 -1.43 8.96
N PRO A 52 -13.81 -0.70 10.04
CA PRO A 52 -12.46 -0.24 10.31
C PRO A 52 -11.49 -1.43 10.43
N SER A 53 -10.31 -1.28 9.83
CA SER A 53 -9.27 -2.31 9.90
C SER A 53 -8.77 -2.52 11.34
N LEU A 54 -8.21 -3.69 11.63
CA LEU A 54 -7.69 -4.02 12.97
C LEU A 54 -6.71 -2.95 13.51
N GLY A 55 -5.86 -2.40 12.64
CA GLY A 55 -4.94 -1.31 12.98
C GLY A 55 -5.65 -0.01 13.34
N GLN A 56 -6.70 0.36 12.61
CA GLN A 56 -7.53 1.52 12.93
C GLN A 56 -8.27 1.34 14.25
N GLN A 57 -8.81 0.14 14.51
CA GLN A 57 -9.46 -0.20 15.79
C GLN A 57 -8.46 -0.09 16.95
N LEU A 58 -7.24 -0.63 16.80
CA LEU A 58 -6.19 -0.52 17.81
C LEU A 58 -5.80 0.95 18.09
N GLN A 59 -5.71 1.78 17.05
CA GLN A 59 -5.42 3.20 17.22
C GLN A 59 -6.53 3.94 17.98
N ARG A 60 -7.81 3.60 17.73
CA ARG A 60 -8.93 4.12 18.51
C ARG A 60 -8.89 3.68 19.97
N LEU A 61 -8.43 2.47 20.26
CA LEU A 61 -8.25 2.00 21.64
C LEU A 61 -7.19 2.79 22.39
N ARG A 62 -6.11 3.22 21.72
CA ARG A 62 -5.07 4.07 22.35
C ARG A 62 -5.63 5.41 22.84
N SER A 63 -6.66 5.94 22.18
CA SER A 63 -7.34 7.17 22.59
C SER A 63 -8.57 6.93 23.48
N ALA A 64 -8.84 5.69 23.91
CA ALA A 64 -10.01 5.35 24.71
C ALA A 64 -10.11 6.14 26.02
N ILE A 65 -9.04 6.15 26.83
CA ILE A 65 -9.02 6.89 28.10
C ILE A 65 -9.24 8.39 27.88
N PRO A 66 -8.46 9.08 27.02
CA PRO A 66 -8.72 10.50 26.71
C PRO A 66 -10.15 10.78 26.23
N ARG A 67 -10.75 9.89 25.42
CA ARG A 67 -12.12 10.05 24.92
C ARG A 67 -13.17 9.91 26.01
N MET A 68 -13.01 8.97 26.95
CA MET A 68 -13.91 8.83 28.09
C MET A 68 -13.91 10.09 28.97
N PHE A 69 -12.75 10.72 29.16
CA PHE A 69 -12.63 11.93 29.98
C PHE A 69 -12.95 13.23 29.21
N HIS A 70 -13.09 13.17 27.88
CA HIS A 70 -13.34 14.35 27.05
C HIS A 70 -14.55 15.17 27.50
N PRO A 71 -15.71 14.59 27.88
CA PRO A 71 -16.86 15.36 28.33
C PRO A 71 -16.60 16.20 29.59
N MET A 72 -15.66 15.79 30.45
CA MET A 72 -15.28 16.54 31.66
C MET A 72 -14.32 17.70 31.36
N ALA A 73 -13.63 17.67 30.21
CA ALA A 73 -12.78 18.77 29.78
C ALA A 73 -13.58 19.92 29.15
N VAL A 74 -14.82 19.67 28.72
CA VAL A 74 -15.72 20.66 28.12
C VAL A 74 -16.48 21.39 29.21
N LYS A 75 -16.48 22.73 29.17
CA LYS A 75 -17.29 23.56 30.08
C LYS A 75 -18.78 23.32 29.78
N SER A 76 -19.49 22.66 30.68
CA SER A 76 -20.95 22.48 30.58
C SER A 76 -21.71 23.55 31.35
N SER A 77 -22.99 23.73 31.00
CA SER A 77 -23.87 24.62 31.77
C SER A 77 -24.36 23.96 33.07
N THR A 78 -24.40 22.63 33.14
CA THR A 78 -24.83 21.88 34.34
C THR A 78 -23.97 20.63 34.59
N PRO A 79 -23.70 20.28 35.87
CA PRO A 79 -22.97 19.06 36.24
C PRO A 79 -23.65 17.76 35.78
N GLN A 80 -24.99 17.76 35.73
CA GLN A 80 -25.77 16.61 35.31
C GLN A 80 -25.50 16.24 33.85
N ASN A 81 -25.37 17.25 32.98
CA ASN A 81 -25.10 17.05 31.56
C ASN A 81 -23.68 16.52 31.32
N THR A 82 -22.69 16.96 32.10
CA THR A 82 -21.33 16.39 32.06
C THR A 82 -21.29 14.94 32.48
N PHE A 83 -22.02 14.57 33.53
CA PHE A 83 -22.04 13.20 34.01
C PHE A 83 -22.75 12.26 33.03
N ALA A 84 -23.86 12.71 32.43
CA ALA A 84 -24.55 11.96 31.38
C ALA A 84 -23.62 11.70 30.18
N ALA A 85 -23.00 12.77 29.65
CA ALA A 85 -22.08 12.66 28.51
C ALA A 85 -20.84 11.80 28.83
N PHE A 86 -20.31 11.88 30.05
CA PHE A 86 -19.24 10.99 30.52
C PHE A 86 -19.68 9.53 30.54
N SER A 87 -20.86 9.26 31.11
CA SER A 87 -21.41 7.90 31.20
C SER A 87 -21.61 7.28 29.83
N ASP A 88 -22.13 8.07 28.88
CA ASP A 88 -22.29 7.65 27.48
C ASP A 88 -20.93 7.33 26.83
N ALA A 89 -19.93 8.21 27.01
CA ALA A 89 -18.59 7.99 26.48
C ALA A 89 -17.92 6.72 27.04
N VAL A 90 -18.14 6.40 28.32
CA VAL A 90 -17.68 5.16 28.96
C VAL A 90 -18.37 3.93 28.37
N GLN A 91 -19.70 3.97 28.23
CA GLN A 91 -20.47 2.87 27.66
C GLN A 91 -20.05 2.58 26.21
N ASP A 92 -19.90 3.62 25.40
CA ASP A 92 -19.50 3.47 23.99
C ASP A 92 -18.08 2.96 23.85
N THR A 93 -17.14 3.48 24.65
CA THR A 93 -15.76 2.94 24.69
C THR A 93 -15.75 1.48 25.13
N GLY A 94 -16.60 1.09 26.08
CA GLY A 94 -16.78 -0.29 26.51
C GLY A 94 -17.24 -1.22 25.38
N LYS A 95 -18.17 -0.76 24.52
CA LYS A 95 -18.61 -1.50 23.33
C LYS A 95 -17.47 -1.67 22.32
N GLU A 96 -16.70 -0.61 22.05
CA GLU A 96 -15.55 -0.66 21.14
C GLU A 96 -14.48 -1.67 21.60
N ILE A 97 -14.20 -1.72 22.91
CA ILE A 97 -13.23 -2.68 23.48
C ILE A 97 -13.70 -4.13 23.25
N ARG A 98 -15.01 -4.40 23.47
CA ARG A 98 -15.59 -5.73 23.23
C ARG A 98 -15.50 -6.10 21.76
N GLN A 99 -15.92 -5.20 20.87
CA GLN A 99 -15.85 -5.42 19.42
C GLN A 99 -14.43 -5.70 18.94
N PHE A 100 -13.43 -4.96 19.44
CA PHE A 100 -12.04 -5.21 19.11
C PHE A 100 -11.57 -6.58 19.60
N LYS A 101 -11.95 -6.97 20.82
CA LYS A 101 -11.63 -8.30 21.36
C LYS A 101 -12.21 -9.40 20.48
N ASP A 102 -13.47 -9.26 20.08
CA ASP A 102 -14.14 -10.24 19.20
C ASP A 102 -13.46 -10.31 17.83
N THR A 103 -13.07 -9.15 17.29
CA THR A 103 -12.34 -9.07 16.02
C THR A 103 -10.97 -9.75 16.14
N MET A 104 -10.23 -9.50 17.23
CA MET A 104 -8.92 -10.13 17.50
C MET A 104 -9.01 -11.66 17.65
N LEU A 105 -10.10 -12.15 18.25
CA LEU A 105 -10.34 -13.58 18.47
C LEU A 105 -11.05 -14.25 17.29
N SER A 106 -11.36 -13.51 16.23
CA SER A 106 -11.96 -14.10 15.03
C SER A 106 -10.96 -15.01 14.30
N SER A 107 -11.48 -16.07 13.70
CA SER A 107 -10.67 -17.04 12.95
C SER A 107 -9.95 -16.43 11.75
N GLU A 108 -10.46 -15.32 11.20
CA GLU A 108 -9.81 -14.56 10.13
C GLU A 108 -8.54 -13.86 10.64
N SER A 109 -8.64 -13.14 11.77
CA SER A 109 -7.50 -12.50 12.43
C SER A 109 -6.42 -13.51 12.80
N GLU A 110 -6.82 -14.64 13.37
CA GLU A 110 -5.90 -15.71 13.77
C GLU A 110 -5.13 -16.27 12.58
N LYS A 111 -5.80 -16.51 11.43
CA LYS A 111 -5.12 -16.94 10.19
C LYS A 111 -4.07 -15.94 9.73
N VAL A 112 -4.39 -14.64 9.76
CA VAL A 112 -3.47 -13.57 9.37
C VAL A 112 -2.26 -13.54 10.31
N PHE A 113 -2.48 -13.65 11.63
CA PHE A 113 -1.40 -13.67 12.60
C PHE A 113 -0.52 -14.92 12.47
N ASN A 114 -1.12 -16.09 12.26
CA ASN A 114 -0.39 -17.34 12.06
C ASN A 114 0.49 -17.28 10.81
N MET A 115 -0.07 -16.85 9.68
CA MET A 115 0.69 -16.63 8.45
C MET A 115 1.83 -15.63 8.65
N ALA A 116 1.59 -14.52 9.35
CA ALA A 116 2.61 -13.52 9.65
C ALA A 116 3.71 -14.06 10.60
N ASN A 117 3.36 -14.98 11.50
CA ASN A 117 4.30 -15.62 12.42
C ASN A 117 5.14 -16.68 11.69
N GLU A 118 4.52 -17.51 10.86
CA GLU A 118 5.19 -18.48 10.00
C GLU A 118 6.17 -17.81 9.05
N SER A 119 5.76 -16.72 8.41
CA SER A 119 6.64 -15.91 7.54
C SER A 119 7.86 -15.38 8.30
N ARG A 120 7.68 -14.90 9.55
CA ARG A 120 8.79 -14.46 10.40
C ARG A 120 9.73 -15.60 10.79
N ARG A 121 9.20 -16.80 11.07
CA ARG A 121 10.02 -17.99 11.38
C ARG A 121 10.79 -18.47 10.16
N ALA A 122 10.18 -18.43 8.98
CA ALA A 122 10.79 -18.85 7.72
C ALA A 122 11.89 -17.89 7.24
N ASN A 123 11.79 -16.59 7.56
CA ASN A 123 12.79 -15.59 7.21
C ASN A 123 13.35 -14.88 8.46
N PRO A 124 14.23 -15.54 9.23
CA PRO A 124 14.66 -15.11 10.55
C PRO A 124 15.58 -13.87 10.53
N MET A 125 16.13 -13.50 9.37
CA MET A 125 16.90 -12.25 9.21
C MET A 125 16.03 -10.99 9.33
N GLY A 126 14.69 -11.16 9.40
CA GLY A 126 13.74 -10.07 9.56
C GLY A 126 13.62 -9.20 8.30
N ILE A 127 12.50 -8.50 8.16
CA ILE A 127 12.45 -7.38 7.23
C ILE A 127 13.35 -6.31 7.82
N LYS A 128 14.58 -6.18 7.30
CA LYS A 128 15.46 -5.07 7.67
C LYS A 128 14.68 -3.77 7.42
N PRO A 129 14.46 -2.92 8.43
CA PRO A 129 13.83 -1.63 8.22
C PRO A 129 14.66 -0.90 7.17
N TRP A 130 14.02 -0.48 6.08
CA TRP A 130 14.68 0.25 5.00
C TRP A 130 15.44 1.43 5.61
N ARG A 131 16.77 1.41 5.53
CA ARG A 131 17.55 2.59 5.88
C ARG A 131 17.74 3.39 4.60
N ALA A 132 17.71 4.71 4.75
CA ALA A 132 18.22 5.67 3.79
C ALA A 132 19.52 5.22 3.08
N ARG A 133 20.44 4.59 3.81
CA ARG A 133 21.73 4.13 3.28
C ARG A 133 21.68 2.81 2.50
N ASP A 134 20.58 2.07 2.58
CA ASP A 134 20.44 0.77 1.91
C ASP A 134 20.10 0.93 0.41
N ASP A 135 19.73 2.13 -0.06
CA ASP A 135 19.57 2.47 -1.47
C ASP A 135 20.42 3.72 -1.81
N PRO A 136 21.47 3.58 -2.63
CA PRO A 136 22.35 4.70 -3.02
C PRO A 136 21.61 5.87 -3.69
N GLU A 137 20.46 5.60 -4.31
CA GLU A 137 19.71 6.56 -5.12
C GLU A 137 18.43 7.07 -4.41
N TRP A 138 18.28 6.85 -3.11
CA TRP A 138 17.08 7.23 -2.37
C TRP A 138 16.83 8.75 -2.29
N THR A 139 17.86 9.58 -2.47
CA THR A 139 17.77 11.05 -2.55
C THR A 139 17.76 11.58 -3.98
N THR A 140 18.12 10.78 -4.96
CA THR A 140 18.07 11.17 -6.36
C THR A 140 16.62 11.11 -6.81
N ARG A 141 15.98 12.28 -6.75
CA ARG A 141 14.75 12.53 -7.51
C ARG A 141 15.08 12.20 -8.96
N LYS A 142 14.67 11.01 -9.45
CA LYS A 142 14.72 10.69 -10.87
C LYS A 142 13.92 11.79 -11.56
N ARG A 143 14.62 12.79 -12.10
CA ARG A 143 14.01 13.77 -12.99
C ARG A 143 13.48 12.93 -14.13
N ARG A 144 12.15 12.75 -14.19
CA ARG A 144 11.49 12.42 -15.44
C ARG A 144 12.00 13.46 -16.42
N LYS A 145 12.93 13.09 -17.29
CA LYS A 145 13.27 13.91 -18.45
C LYS A 145 12.00 13.87 -19.29
N LEU A 146 11.19 14.91 -19.14
CA LEU A 146 10.23 15.27 -20.16
C LEU A 146 11.10 15.76 -21.31
N ASP A 147 11.44 14.85 -22.23
CA ASP A 147 12.04 15.18 -23.51
C ASP A 147 10.96 15.87 -24.34
N ASN A 148 10.70 17.14 -24.02
CA ASN A 148 9.95 18.01 -24.90
C ASN A 148 10.96 18.63 -25.86
N GLY A 149 11.04 18.04 -27.05
CA GLY A 149 11.83 18.53 -28.16
C GLY A 149 11.47 19.98 -28.50
N LEU A 150 12.35 20.90 -28.10
CA LEU A 150 12.43 22.22 -28.70
C LEU A 150 13.39 22.12 -29.89
N LYS A 151 12.81 21.83 -31.05
CA LYS A 151 13.45 22.18 -32.33
C LYS A 151 13.55 23.70 -32.37
N GLN A 152 14.78 24.22 -32.29
CA GLN A 152 15.06 25.59 -32.71
C GLN A 152 15.25 25.55 -34.23
N SER A 153 14.34 26.22 -34.95
CA SER A 153 14.55 26.69 -36.32
C SER A 153 15.54 27.83 -36.35
#